data_AF-A0A2W5BDG0-F1
#
_entry.id   AF-A0A2W5BDG0-F1
#
_cell.length_a   1.000
_cell.length_b   1.000
_cell.length_c   1.000
_cell.angle_alpha   90.00
_cell.angle_beta   90.00
_cell.angle_gamma   90.00
#
_symmetry.space_group_name_H-M   'P 1'
#
loop_
_entity.id
_entity.type
_entity.pdbx_description
1 polymer ?
#
loop_
_entity_poly.entity_id
_entity_poly.type
_entity_poly.pdbx_seq_one_letter_code
_entity_poly.pdbx_strand_id
1 'polypeptide(L)'
;MYVICDEMWNSVDIYGPQSEIDRFKRRFIVPAPADRRSRSTLAFKLDDLSGEFSWNFREFRPDENDVYSFAFDTLANFPTYAFERLVEMFPKLHFDCECIADDDHRMGYGWFNTPPGGQDFYDYYDVPAGFWTSGRGKRTRPEERRHKMVIDALRRRLRDEEQSGHGGDLRDVGRGSGRSPR
;
A
#
# COMPACT_ATOMS: atom_id res chain seq x y z
N MET A 1 -5.24 5.10 -35.10
CA MET A 1 -4.23 6.02 -34.54
C MET A 1 -4.13 5.62 -33.07
N TYR A 2 -3.04 4.96 -32.67
CA TYR A 2 -2.84 4.59 -31.27
C TYR A 2 -2.41 5.87 -30.55
N VAL A 3 -3.24 6.36 -29.64
CA VAL A 3 -2.77 7.30 -28.62
C VAL A 3 -1.82 6.49 -27.76
N ILE A 4 -0.56 6.89 -27.73
CA ILE A 4 0.40 6.33 -26.78
C ILE A 4 0.04 7.02 -25.47
N CYS A 5 -0.46 6.25 -24.49
CA CYS A 5 -0.57 6.73 -23.12
C CYS A 5 0.86 6.99 -22.65
N ASP A 6 1.18 8.24 -22.36
CA ASP A 6 2.52 8.65 -21.96
C ASP A 6 2.72 8.46 -20.45
N GLU A 7 1.63 8.47 -19.66
CA GLU A 7 1.74 8.39 -18.20
C GLU A 7 0.52 7.71 -17.54
N MET A 8 0.80 6.82 -16.59
CA MET A 8 -0.17 6.26 -15.66
C MET A 8 0.14 6.80 -14.27
N TRP A 9 -0.82 7.49 -13.66
CA TRP A 9 -0.70 8.00 -12.29
C TRP A 9 -1.14 6.94 -11.30
N ASN A 10 -0.26 6.58 -10.36
CA ASN A 10 -0.49 5.53 -9.39
C ASN A 10 -0.46 6.09 -7.97
N SER A 11 -1.33 5.58 -7.10
CA SER A 11 -1.33 5.85 -5.66
C SER A 11 -1.47 4.55 -4.89
N VAL A 12 -0.76 4.45 -3.77
CA VAL A 12 -0.70 3.23 -2.96
C VAL A 12 -0.78 3.60 -1.49
N ASP A 13 -1.70 2.95 -0.79
CA ASP A 13 -1.75 2.91 0.67
C ASP A 13 -1.34 1.49 1.13
N ILE A 14 -0.26 1.41 1.90
CA ILE A 14 0.25 0.16 2.47
C ILE A 14 -0.22 0.05 3.91
N TYR A 15 -0.88 -1.04 4.26
CA TYR A 15 -1.33 -1.34 5.62
C TYR A 15 -0.64 -2.57 6.17
N GLY A 16 -0.20 -2.53 7.42
CA GLY A 16 0.40 -3.68 8.09
C GLY A 16 1.23 -3.32 9.31
N PRO A 17 1.95 -4.29 9.91
CA PRO A 17 2.82 -4.02 11.06
C PRO A 17 3.90 -2.99 10.72
N GLN A 18 4.17 -2.06 11.65
CA GLN A 18 5.13 -0.97 11.41
C GLN A 18 6.52 -1.48 11.01
N SER A 19 6.97 -2.60 11.59
CA SER A 19 8.26 -3.21 11.27
C SER A 19 8.38 -3.69 9.82
N GLU A 20 7.27 -4.13 9.21
CA GLU A 20 7.22 -4.54 7.80
C GLU A 20 7.16 -3.31 6.88
N ILE A 21 6.40 -2.28 7.26
CA ILE A 21 6.38 -0.99 6.55
C ILE A 21 7.79 -0.38 6.54
N ASP A 22 8.48 -0.34 7.67
CA ASP A 22 9.84 0.17 7.76
C ASP A 22 10.82 -0.66 6.93
N ARG A 23 10.63 -1.99 6.88
CA ARG A 23 11.42 -2.89 6.02
C ARG A 23 11.18 -2.59 4.55
N PHE A 24 9.93 -2.34 4.15
CA PHE A 24 9.58 -1.92 2.80
C PHE A 24 10.25 -0.59 2.45
N LYS A 25 10.07 0.44 3.30
CA LYS A 25 10.65 1.79 3.09
C LYS A 25 12.15 1.73 2.91
N ARG A 26 12.88 1.05 3.81
CA ARG A 26 14.34 0.91 3.72
C ARG A 26 14.83 0.27 2.43
N ARG A 27 14.03 -0.60 1.82
CA ARG A 27 14.43 -1.36 0.63
C ARG A 27 14.04 -0.66 -0.67
N PHE A 28 12.86 -0.05 -0.73
CA PHE A 28 12.27 0.42 -1.98
C PHE A 28 12.08 1.93 -2.07
N ILE A 29 12.20 2.66 -0.95
CA ILE A 29 12.14 4.12 -0.96
C ILE A 29 13.56 4.64 -0.78
N VAL A 30 14.13 5.14 -1.88
CA VAL A 30 15.56 5.50 -1.97
C VAL A 30 15.71 6.97 -2.34
N PRO A 31 16.87 7.60 -2.10
CA PRO A 31 17.15 8.92 -2.64
C PRO A 31 16.96 8.96 -4.15
N ALA A 32 16.27 9.99 -4.65
CA ALA A 32 16.09 10.17 -6.08
C ALA A 32 17.44 10.34 -6.79
N PRO A 33 17.62 9.80 -8.01
CA PRO A 33 18.78 10.09 -8.83
C PRO A 33 18.93 11.61 -9.01
N ALA A 34 20.16 12.13 -9.02
CA ALA A 34 20.42 13.57 -9.13
C ALA A 34 20.07 14.19 -10.50
N ASP A 35 19.24 13.51 -11.31
CA ASP A 35 18.78 14.05 -12.58
C ASP A 35 17.72 15.15 -12.38
N ARG A 36 17.65 16.07 -13.33
CA ARG A 36 16.84 17.29 -13.23
C ARG A 36 15.34 17.06 -13.51
N ARG A 37 14.89 15.82 -13.71
CA ARG A 37 13.52 15.54 -14.17
C ARG A 37 12.54 15.34 -13.03
N SER A 38 12.99 14.81 -11.89
CA SER A 38 12.14 14.69 -10.69
C SER A 38 12.39 15.85 -9.73
N ARG A 39 11.34 16.55 -9.30
CA ARG A 39 11.42 17.48 -8.16
C ARG A 39 11.44 16.76 -6.80
N SER A 40 11.30 15.44 -6.79
CA SER A 40 11.28 14.64 -5.57
C SER A 40 12.70 14.34 -5.10
N THR A 41 12.91 14.38 -3.78
CA THR A 41 14.17 13.96 -3.14
C THR A 41 14.25 12.44 -2.98
N LEU A 42 13.14 11.73 -3.19
CA LEU A 42 13.01 10.29 -3.06
C LEU A 42 12.45 9.67 -4.34
N ALA A 43 12.65 8.36 -4.49
CA ALA A 43 12.15 7.56 -5.59
C ALA A 43 11.68 6.19 -5.10
N PHE A 44 10.71 5.62 -5.81
CA PHE A 44 10.30 4.23 -5.63
C PHE A 44 11.12 3.33 -6.57
N LYS A 45 11.92 2.44 -5.98
CA LYS A 45 12.83 1.53 -6.68
C LYS A 45 12.08 0.35 -7.32
N LEU A 46 11.20 0.68 -8.25
CA LEU A 46 10.33 -0.26 -8.97
C LEU A 46 11.09 -1.15 -9.95
N ASP A 47 12.21 -0.64 -10.47
CA ASP A 47 13.11 -1.32 -11.40
C ASP A 47 13.68 -2.64 -10.84
N ASP A 48 13.92 -2.70 -9.53
CA ASP A 48 14.32 -3.94 -8.84
C ASP A 48 13.25 -5.06 -8.88
N LEU A 49 11.98 -4.69 -9.10
CA LEU A 49 10.84 -5.60 -9.06
C LEU A 49 10.39 -6.05 -10.45
N SER A 50 10.22 -5.11 -11.38
CA SER A 50 9.68 -5.38 -12.72
C SER A 50 10.56 -4.87 -13.87
N GLY A 51 11.63 -4.11 -13.58
CA GLY A 51 12.40 -3.39 -14.60
C GLY A 51 11.67 -2.15 -15.15
N GLU A 52 10.49 -1.83 -14.63
CA GLU A 52 9.76 -0.61 -14.98
C GLU A 52 10.35 0.61 -14.26
N PHE A 53 10.36 1.75 -14.94
CA PHE A 53 10.76 3.01 -14.34
C PHE A 53 9.56 3.69 -13.70
N SER A 54 9.79 4.31 -12.54
CA SER A 54 8.84 5.22 -11.91
C SER A 54 9.42 6.63 -11.79
N TRP A 55 8.56 7.63 -11.78
CA TRP A 55 8.96 9.02 -11.57
C TRP A 55 7.90 9.79 -10.77
N ASN A 56 8.16 11.08 -10.52
CA ASN A 56 7.29 11.98 -9.76
C ASN A 56 6.81 11.42 -8.40
N PHE A 57 7.70 10.74 -7.69
CA PHE A 57 7.38 10.13 -6.39
C PHE A 57 6.95 11.18 -5.36
N ARG A 58 5.86 10.91 -4.64
CA ARG A 58 5.23 11.80 -3.65
C ARG A 58 4.81 11.00 -2.43
N GLU A 59 5.20 11.42 -1.22
CA GLU A 59 4.71 10.86 0.04
C GLU A 59 3.58 11.74 0.61
N PHE A 60 2.54 11.12 1.17
CA PHE A 60 1.42 11.86 1.79
C PHE A 60 1.39 11.71 3.31
N ARG A 61 1.75 10.54 3.83
CA ARG A 61 1.64 10.18 5.26
C ARG A 61 2.87 9.39 5.71
N PRO A 62 4.05 10.02 5.79
CA PRO A 62 5.30 9.30 6.06
C PRO A 62 5.40 8.78 7.51
N ASP A 63 4.65 9.37 8.44
CA ASP A 63 4.77 9.17 9.90
C ASP A 63 3.49 8.60 10.55
N GLU A 64 2.48 8.21 9.77
CA GLU A 64 1.28 7.57 10.33
C GLU A 64 1.61 6.12 10.70
N ASN A 65 1.29 5.72 11.93
CA ASN A 65 1.43 4.32 12.33
C ASN A 65 0.40 3.48 11.58
N ASP A 66 0.75 2.22 11.26
CA ASP A 66 -0.12 1.24 10.59
C ASP A 66 -0.42 1.47 9.11
N VAL A 67 -0.04 2.63 8.56
CA VAL A 67 -0.20 2.96 7.14
C VAL A 67 0.99 3.72 6.56
N TYR A 68 1.33 3.44 5.30
CA TYR A 68 2.26 4.26 4.53
C TYR A 68 1.69 4.58 3.15
N SER A 69 1.57 5.87 2.84
CA SER A 69 0.89 6.37 1.65
C SER A 69 1.84 7.11 0.71
N PHE A 70 1.88 6.70 -0.56
CA PHE A 70 2.68 7.35 -1.60
C PHE A 70 2.01 7.29 -2.98
N ALA A 71 2.49 8.13 -3.90
CA ALA A 71 2.13 8.11 -5.31
C ALA A 71 3.38 8.19 -6.18
N PHE A 72 3.27 7.67 -7.40
CA PHE A 72 4.31 7.67 -8.42
C PHE A 72 3.69 7.47 -9.79
N ASP A 73 4.42 7.86 -10.81
CA ASP A 73 3.96 7.78 -12.19
C ASP A 73 4.78 6.72 -12.93
N THR A 74 4.14 5.98 -13.85
CA THR A 74 4.75 4.94 -14.71
C THR A 74 4.39 5.17 -16.17
N LEU A 75 5.07 4.47 -17.08
CA LEU A 75 4.74 4.52 -18.50
C LEU A 75 3.56 3.61 -18.78
N ALA A 76 2.43 4.16 -19.24
CA ALA A 76 1.28 3.47 -19.83
C ALA A 76 0.51 2.41 -19.02
N ASN A 77 1.05 1.82 -17.95
CA ASN A 77 0.40 0.74 -17.20
C ASN A 77 0.68 0.78 -15.69
N PHE A 78 -0.24 0.21 -14.91
CA PHE A 78 0.03 -0.11 -13.52
C PHE A 78 1.05 -1.27 -13.45
N PRO A 79 2.04 -1.23 -12.54
CA PRO A 79 3.09 -2.24 -12.46
C PRO A 79 2.64 -3.50 -11.70
N THR A 80 1.62 -4.20 -12.20
CA THR A 80 0.96 -5.34 -11.54
C THR A 80 1.95 -6.42 -11.08
N TYR A 81 2.90 -6.80 -11.94
CA TYR A 81 3.90 -7.82 -11.62
C TYR A 81 4.80 -7.43 -10.44
N ALA A 82 5.13 -6.14 -10.31
CA ALA A 82 5.91 -5.67 -9.17
C ALA A 82 5.14 -5.84 -7.85
N PHE A 83 3.83 -5.56 -7.86
CA PHE A 83 2.99 -5.70 -6.67
C PHE A 83 2.74 -7.16 -6.29
N GLU A 84 2.59 -8.06 -7.27
CA GLU A 84 2.55 -9.51 -7.00
C GLU A 84 3.83 -9.97 -6.27
N ARG A 85 5.01 -9.52 -6.72
CA ARG A 85 6.29 -9.81 -6.04
C ARG A 85 6.37 -9.16 -4.66
N LEU A 86 5.84 -7.94 -4.49
CA LEU A 86 5.80 -7.30 -3.18
C LEU A 86 4.97 -8.09 -2.17
N VAL A 87 3.86 -8.69 -2.59
CA VAL A 87 3.04 -9.56 -1.73
C VAL A 87 3.84 -10.79 -1.27
N GLU A 88 4.62 -11.40 -2.17
CA GLU A 88 5.50 -12.53 -1.80
C GLU A 88 6.58 -12.11 -0.79
N MET A 89 7.15 -10.91 -0.98
CA MET A 89 8.23 -10.39 -0.13
C MET A 89 7.75 -9.81 1.20
N PHE A 90 6.49 -9.40 1.29
CA PHE A 90 5.88 -8.77 2.46
C PHE A 90 4.48 -9.34 2.70
N PRO A 91 4.36 -10.61 3.10
CA PRO A 91 3.07 -11.30 3.20
C PRO A 91 2.13 -10.73 4.28
N LYS A 92 2.64 -9.84 5.15
CA LYS A 92 1.86 -9.15 6.19
C LYS A 92 1.42 -7.74 5.78
N LEU A 93 1.85 -7.26 4.61
CA LEU A 93 1.44 -5.96 4.08
C LEU A 93 0.30 -6.13 3.10
N HIS A 94 -0.68 -5.25 3.20
CA HIS A 94 -1.81 -5.13 2.28
C HIS A 94 -1.62 -3.83 1.47
N PHE A 95 -1.72 -3.92 0.15
CA PHE A 95 -1.48 -2.78 -0.74
C PHE A 95 -2.80 -2.38 -1.39
N ASP A 96 -3.36 -1.25 -0.97
CA ASP A 96 -4.51 -0.62 -1.63
C ASP A 96 -4.00 0.30 -2.72
N CYS A 97 -4.27 -0.09 -3.95
CA CYS A 97 -3.72 0.55 -5.13
C CYS A 97 -4.83 1.24 -5.91
N GLU A 98 -4.51 2.39 -6.49
CA GLU A 98 -5.31 2.99 -7.52
C GLU A 98 -4.44 3.51 -8.65
N CYS A 99 -4.99 3.53 -9.87
CA CYS A 99 -4.34 4.12 -11.03
C CYS A 99 -5.33 4.82 -11.96
N ILE A 100 -4.82 5.72 -12.79
CA ILE A 100 -5.57 6.34 -13.88
C ILE A 100 -4.59 6.80 -14.96
N ALA A 101 -4.90 6.48 -16.21
CA ALA A 101 -4.13 6.88 -17.37
C ALA A 101 -4.43 8.34 -17.74
N ASP A 102 -3.40 9.06 -18.19
CA ASP A 102 -3.48 10.47 -18.57
C ASP A 102 -4.34 10.75 -19.81
N ASP A 103 -4.50 9.76 -20.68
CA ASP A 103 -5.30 9.81 -21.91
C ASP A 103 -6.76 9.34 -21.72
N ASP A 104 -7.19 9.15 -20.47
CA ASP A 104 -8.52 8.69 -20.08
C ASP A 104 -8.90 7.26 -20.56
N HIS A 105 -7.96 6.46 -21.07
CA HIS A 105 -8.32 5.15 -21.60
C HIS A 105 -8.66 4.13 -20.51
N ARG A 106 -8.03 4.24 -19.33
CA ARG A 106 -8.14 3.27 -18.24
C ARG A 106 -7.97 3.88 -16.86
N MET A 107 -8.67 3.32 -15.88
CA MET A 107 -8.40 3.49 -14.46
C MET A 107 -8.47 2.16 -13.73
N GLY A 108 -7.87 2.12 -12.55
CA GLY A 108 -7.83 0.94 -11.70
C GLY A 108 -7.94 1.25 -10.23
N TYR A 109 -8.45 0.27 -9.48
CA TYR A 109 -8.42 0.29 -8.03
C TYR A 109 -8.60 -1.11 -7.45
N GLY A 110 -8.14 -1.29 -6.22
CA GLY A 110 -8.31 -2.52 -5.46
C GLY A 110 -7.01 -2.94 -4.77
N TRP A 111 -6.96 -4.18 -4.30
CA TRP A 111 -5.94 -4.62 -3.37
C TRP A 111 -4.99 -5.66 -3.99
N PHE A 112 -3.72 -5.60 -3.59
CA PHE A 112 -2.83 -6.75 -3.58
C PHE A 112 -2.66 -7.24 -2.13
N ASN A 113 -2.61 -8.56 -1.95
CA ASN A 113 -2.80 -9.23 -0.66
C ASN A 113 -4.13 -8.80 -0.02
N THR A 114 -5.24 -9.15 -0.66
CA THR A 114 -6.55 -8.56 -0.35
C THR A 114 -7.03 -8.91 1.07
N PRO A 115 -7.35 -7.91 1.91
CA PRO A 115 -7.92 -8.16 3.23
C PRO A 115 -9.36 -8.71 3.10
N PRO A 116 -9.88 -9.43 4.12
CA PRO A 116 -11.25 -9.95 4.08
C PRO A 116 -12.30 -8.87 3.75
N GLY A 117 -13.13 -9.14 2.75
CA GLY A 117 -14.16 -8.20 2.27
C GLY A 117 -13.65 -7.12 1.31
N GLY A 118 -12.33 -7.05 1.06
CA GLY A 118 -11.71 -6.25 0.02
C GLY A 118 -11.98 -6.80 -1.38
N GLN A 119 -11.54 -6.03 -2.38
CA GLN A 119 -11.63 -6.38 -3.79
C GLN A 119 -10.22 -6.44 -4.37
N ASP A 120 -9.88 -7.52 -5.07
CA ASP A 120 -8.60 -7.64 -5.77
C ASP A 120 -8.44 -6.50 -6.79
N PHE A 121 -7.20 -6.06 -6.99
CA PHE A 121 -6.89 -4.98 -7.92
C PHE A 121 -7.30 -5.32 -9.36
N TYR A 122 -7.90 -4.34 -10.03
CA TYR A 122 -8.27 -4.41 -11.44
C TYR A 122 -8.14 -3.02 -12.07
N ASP A 123 -7.48 -2.93 -13.23
CA ASP A 123 -7.09 -1.68 -13.91
C ASP A 123 -7.68 -1.49 -15.31
N TYR A 124 -8.68 -2.30 -15.69
CA TYR A 124 -9.38 -2.17 -16.96
C TYR A 124 -10.77 -1.54 -16.79
N TYR A 125 -10.93 -0.62 -15.83
CA TYR A 125 -12.16 0.19 -15.75
C TYR A 125 -12.07 1.36 -16.73
N ASP A 126 -13.18 1.68 -17.39
CA ASP A 126 -13.29 2.88 -18.21
C ASP A 126 -13.24 4.14 -17.33
N VAL A 127 -12.52 5.17 -17.76
CA VAL A 127 -12.58 6.49 -17.12
C VAL A 127 -13.91 7.16 -17.49
N PRO A 128 -14.76 7.53 -16.51
CA PRO A 128 -16.03 8.18 -16.81
C PRO A 128 -15.81 9.57 -17.45
N ALA A 129 -16.65 9.94 -18.41
CA ALA A 129 -16.61 11.27 -18.99
C ALA A 129 -16.69 12.37 -17.91
N GLY A 130 -15.79 13.36 -17.98
CA GLY A 130 -15.72 14.46 -17.02
C GLY A 130 -15.16 14.09 -15.65
N PHE A 131 -14.51 12.92 -15.50
CA PHE A 131 -13.94 12.45 -14.23
C PHE A 131 -13.11 13.53 -13.53
N TRP A 132 -12.11 14.09 -14.21
CA TRP A 132 -11.19 15.10 -13.68
C TRP A 132 -11.86 16.35 -13.12
N THR A 133 -12.97 16.77 -13.71
CA THR A 133 -13.70 17.98 -13.30
C THR A 133 -14.83 17.71 -12.32
N SER A 134 -15.23 16.45 -12.17
CA SER A 134 -16.41 16.06 -11.39
C SER A 134 -16.17 16.03 -9.87
N GLY A 135 -14.90 15.93 -9.44
CA GLY A 135 -14.55 15.68 -8.04
C GLY A 135 -15.01 14.31 -7.53
N ARG A 136 -15.43 13.40 -8.42
CA ARG A 136 -15.83 12.05 -8.08
C ARG A 136 -14.58 11.17 -7.86
N GLY A 137 -14.62 10.29 -6.86
CA GLY A 137 -13.63 9.22 -6.72
C GLY A 137 -13.82 8.09 -7.75
N LYS A 138 -12.81 7.23 -7.89
CA LYS A 138 -12.84 6.09 -8.84
C LYS A 138 -13.95 5.09 -8.50
N ARG A 139 -14.24 4.92 -7.21
CA ARG A 139 -15.31 4.06 -6.69
C ARG A 139 -16.69 4.74 -6.72
N THR A 140 -17.75 3.98 -6.94
CA THR A 140 -19.13 4.44 -6.68
C THR A 140 -19.33 4.71 -5.18
N ARG A 141 -20.34 5.51 -4.79
CA ARG A 141 -20.60 5.78 -3.36
C ARG A 141 -20.81 4.51 -2.51
N PRO A 142 -21.53 3.47 -2.97
CA PRO A 142 -21.63 2.22 -2.23
C PRO A 142 -20.31 1.47 -2.10
N GLU A 143 -19.50 1.41 -3.16
CA GLU A 143 -18.17 0.79 -3.13
C GLU A 143 -17.22 1.52 -2.19
N GLU A 144 -17.23 2.85 -2.23
CA GLU A 144 -16.43 3.69 -1.35
C GLU A 144 -16.77 3.47 0.13
N ARG A 145 -18.07 3.31 0.46
CA ARG A 145 -18.48 2.96 1.83
C ARG A 145 -17.97 1.58 2.25
N ARG A 146 -18.09 0.58 1.37
CA ARG A 146 -17.60 -0.78 1.63
C ARG A 146 -16.09 -0.78 1.84
N HIS A 147 -15.37 -0.07 0.98
CA HIS A 147 -13.93 0.07 1.03
C HIS A 147 -13.45 0.68 2.37
N LYS A 148 -14.10 1.75 2.83
CA LYS A 148 -13.83 2.31 4.17
C LYS A 148 -14.06 1.32 5.29
N MET A 149 -15.15 0.53 5.23
CA MET A 149 -15.41 -0.52 6.23
C MET A 149 -14.31 -1.59 6.25
N VAL A 150 -13.76 -1.94 5.10
CA VAL A 150 -12.63 -2.90 4.98
C VAL A 150 -11.38 -2.32 5.63
N ILE A 151 -11.02 -1.06 5.32
CA ILE A 151 -9.88 -0.37 5.95
C ILE A 151 -10.05 -0.31 7.48
N ASP A 152 -11.24 0.08 7.96
CA ASP A 152 -11.53 0.16 9.40
C ASP A 152 -11.43 -1.19 10.09
N ALA A 153 -11.85 -2.28 9.43
CA ALA A 153 -11.74 -3.63 9.95
C ALA A 153 -10.28 -4.12 9.96
N LEU A 154 -9.52 -3.85 8.89
CA LEU A 154 -8.12 -4.19 8.79
C LEU A 154 -7.29 -3.49 9.88
N ARG A 155 -7.45 -2.18 10.03
CA ARG A 155 -6.76 -1.40 11.05
C ARG A 155 -7.07 -1.86 12.48
N ARG A 156 -8.32 -2.25 12.75
CA ARG A 156 -8.69 -2.85 14.04
C ARG A 156 -7.92 -4.15 14.29
N ARG A 157 -7.92 -5.04 13.31
CA ARG A 157 -7.21 -6.33 13.40
C ARG A 157 -5.70 -6.13 13.61
N LEU A 158 -5.07 -5.21 12.90
CA LEU A 158 -3.63 -4.93 13.04
C LEU A 158 -3.29 -4.47 14.46
N ARG A 159 -4.12 -3.59 15.06
CA ARG A 159 -3.94 -3.17 16.46
C ARG A 159 -4.12 -4.30 17.46
N ASP A 160 -5.10 -5.17 17.24
CA ASP A 160 -5.37 -6.32 18.13
C ASP A 160 -4.20 -7.33 18.09
N GLU A 161 -3.60 -7.54 16.91
CA GLU A 161 -2.44 -8.41 16.73
C GLU A 161 -1.18 -7.85 17.43
N GLU A 162 -0.95 -6.54 17.36
CA GLU A 162 0.17 -5.89 18.07
C GLU A 162 0.03 -5.99 19.60
N GLN A 163 -1.18 -5.80 20.13
CA GLN A 163 -1.44 -5.92 21.57
C GLN A 163 -1.29 -7.36 22.07
N SER A 164 -1.73 -8.34 21.27
CA SER A 164 -1.64 -9.77 21.61
C SER A 164 -0.20 -10.28 21.60
N GLY A 165 0.67 -9.69 20.77
CA GLY A 165 2.11 -10.01 20.71
C GLY A 165 2.94 -9.51 21.90
N HIS A 166 2.40 -8.61 22.73
CA HIS A 166 3.08 -8.07 23.92
C HIS A 166 2.58 -8.67 25.26
N GLY A 167 1.61 -9.58 25.24
CA GLY A 167 1.01 -10.19 26.44
C GLY A 167 1.60 -11.54 26.87
N GLY A 168 2.67 -12.00 26.23
CA GLY A 168 3.20 -13.36 26.35
C GLY A 168 4.46 -13.49 27.20
N ASP A 169 4.62 -12.77 28.30
CA ASP A 169 5.72 -13.03 29.24
C ASP A 169 5.34 -12.61 30.67
N LEU A 170 4.47 -13.38 31.35
CA LEU A 170 4.23 -13.24 32.79
C LEU A 170 3.40 -14.40 33.37
N ARG A 171 3.82 -15.66 33.18
CA ARG A 171 3.47 -16.78 34.08
C ARG A 171 4.57 -17.85 34.01
N ASP A 172 5.44 -17.93 35.03
CA ASP A 172 5.41 -19.05 35.99
C ASP A 172 6.51 -18.90 37.07
N VAL A 173 6.22 -18.24 38.19
CA VAL A 173 6.92 -18.49 39.46
C VAL A 173 5.91 -18.42 40.59
N GLY A 174 5.07 -19.44 40.67
CA GLY A 174 4.09 -19.63 41.74
C GLY A 174 4.38 -20.84 42.61
N ARG A 175 5.08 -20.60 43.73
CA ARG A 175 4.94 -21.29 45.04
C ARG A 175 5.03 -22.83 45.10
N GLY A 176 6.17 -23.29 45.62
CA GLY A 176 6.27 -24.52 46.43
C GLY A 176 6.73 -24.20 47.85
N SER A 177 5.80 -24.06 48.78
CA SER A 177 6.04 -23.92 50.22
C SER A 177 6.52 -25.24 50.83
N GLY A 178 7.71 -25.26 51.43
CA GLY A 178 8.20 -26.36 52.26
C GLY A 178 8.72 -25.86 53.60
N ARG A 179 7.87 -25.85 54.62
CA ARG A 179 8.23 -25.69 56.04
C ARG A 179 8.98 -26.94 56.51
N SER A 180 10.12 -26.80 57.18
CA SER A 180 10.22 -27.13 58.62
C SER A 180 11.64 -26.91 59.20
N PRO A 181 11.73 -26.67 60.52
CA PRO A 181 12.92 -26.14 61.19
C PRO A 181 13.77 -27.23 61.84
N ARG A 182 15.07 -26.97 61.96
CA ARG A 182 15.93 -27.39 63.08
C ARG A 182 17.01 -26.35 63.29
#